data_AF-A0A2P7AQ19-F1
#
_entry.id   AF-A0A2P7AQ19-F1
#
_cell.length_a   1.000
_cell.length_b   1.000
_cell.length_c   1.000
_cell.angle_alpha   90.00
_cell.angle_beta   90.00
_cell.angle_gamma   90.00
#
_symmetry.space_group_name_H-M   'P 1'
#
loop_
_entity.id
_entity.type
_entity.pdbx_description
1 polymer ?
#
loop_
_entity_poly.entity_id
_entity_poly.type
_entity_poly.pdbx_seq_one_letter_code
_entity_poly.pdbx_strand_id
1 'polypeptide(L)' 'MRDKRQKFVELAEARVNKALKDVQLIGNLSNKSAYEFNEADVRKIFGALQKGLESAKARFSKENEDAGGEFRL' A
#
# COMPACT_ATOMS: atom_id res chain seq x y z
N MET A 1 -17.44 -21.58 12.90
CA MET A 1 -17.25 -20.41 12.02
C MET A 1 -15.79 -20.00 12.12
N ARG A 2 -15.03 -19.95 11.01
CA ARG A 2 -13.68 -19.36 11.05
C ARG A 2 -13.84 -17.89 11.42
N ASP A 3 -13.20 -17.47 12.50
CA ASP A 3 -13.30 -16.09 13.00
C ASP A 3 -12.83 -15.14 11.89
N LYS A 4 -13.74 -14.31 11.39
CA LYS A 4 -13.47 -13.33 10.32
C LYS A 4 -12.29 -12.43 10.71
N ARG A 5 -12.14 -12.14 12.00
CA ARG A 5 -11.01 -11.38 12.55
C ARG A 5 -9.70 -12.14 12.39
N GLN A 6 -9.65 -13.40 12.79
CA GLN A 6 -8.45 -14.22 12.68
C GLN A 6 -8.01 -14.36 11.21
N LYS A 7 -8.94 -14.61 10.30
CA LYS A 7 -8.65 -14.69 8.85
C LYS A 7 -8.13 -13.34 8.31
N PHE A 8 -8.66 -12.22 8.78
CA PHE A 8 -8.15 -10.91 8.42
C PHE A 8 -6.71 -10.70 8.91
N VAL A 9 -6.40 -11.04 10.17
CA VAL A 9 -5.04 -10.92 10.74
C VAL A 9 -4.05 -11.73 9.91
N GLU A 10 -4.33 -13.01 9.69
CA GLU A 10 -3.46 -13.92 8.94
C GLU A 10 -3.14 -13.37 7.54
N LEU A 11 -4.18 -12.92 6.82
CA LEU A 11 -4.01 -12.34 5.49
C LEU A 11 -3.27 -11.00 5.52
N ALA A 12 -3.54 -10.15 6.51
CA ALA A 12 -2.89 -8.85 6.65
C ALA A 12 -1.39 -9.02 6.92
N GLU A 13 -1.03 -9.86 7.89
CA GLU A 13 0.37 -10.13 8.23
C GLU A 13 1.14 -10.69 7.04
N ALA A 14 0.60 -11.71 6.36
CA ALA A 14 1.24 -12.30 5.19
C ALA A 14 1.48 -11.28 4.07
N ARG A 15 0.47 -10.42 3.79
CA ARG A 15 0.55 -9.41 2.71
C ARG A 15 1.49 -8.27 3.07
N VAL A 16 1.46 -7.78 4.30
CA VAL A 16 2.33 -6.69 4.76
C VAL A 16 3.79 -7.15 4.78
N ASN A 17 4.07 -8.35 5.29
CA ASN A 17 5.43 -8.90 5.27
C ASN A 17 5.99 -9.04 3.85
N LYS A 18 5.17 -9.50 2.90
CA LYS A 18 5.57 -9.56 1.50
C LYS A 18 5.87 -8.16 0.94
N ALA A 19 4.99 -7.19 1.17
CA ALA A 19 5.19 -5.82 0.71
C ALA A 19 6.46 -5.19 1.30
N LEU A 20 6.73 -5.38 2.59
CA LEU A 20 7.95 -4.90 3.24
C LEU A 20 9.21 -5.51 2.61
N LYS A 21 9.19 -6.82 2.32
CA LYS A 21 10.31 -7.48 1.64
C LYS A 21 10.54 -6.90 0.24
N ASP A 22 9.48 -6.70 -0.54
CA ASP A 22 9.58 -6.12 -1.87
C ASP A 22 10.11 -4.68 -1.81
N VAL A 23 9.68 -3.88 -0.83
CA VAL A 23 10.19 -2.51 -0.60
C VAL A 23 11.69 -2.54 -0.25
N GLN A 24 12.15 -3.48 0.58
CA GLN A 24 13.58 -3.65 0.88
C GLN A 24 14.39 -4.00 -0.38
N LEU A 25 13.88 -4.90 -1.23
CA LEU A 25 14.52 -5.25 -2.49
C LEU A 25 14.60 -4.06 -3.45
N ILE A 26 13.57 -3.22 -3.51
CA ILE A 26 13.60 -1.95 -4.24
C ILE A 26 14.70 -1.03 -3.67
N GLY A 27 14.84 -0.97 -2.34
CA GLY A 27 15.92 -0.22 -1.70
C GLY A 27 17.32 -0.66 -2.13
N ASN A 28 17.53 -1.96 -2.37
CA ASN A 28 18.81 -2.49 -2.84
C ASN A 28 19.20 -1.98 -4.25
N LEU A 29 18.23 -1.53 -5.05
CA LEU A 29 18.50 -0.91 -6.37
C LEU A 29 19.22 0.45 -6.26
N SER A 30 19.31 1.02 -5.05
CA SER A 30 20.11 2.23 -4.80
C SER A 30 21.62 2.02 -5.00
N ASN A 31 22.08 0.77 -5.09
CA ASN A 31 23.48 0.47 -5.31
C ASN A 31 23.94 0.89 -6.72
N LYS A 32 24.47 2.11 -6.83
CA LYS A 32 25.00 2.69 -8.08
C LYS A 32 26.21 1.96 -8.66
N SER A 33 26.88 1.09 -7.89
CA SER A 33 27.96 0.25 -8.43
C SER A 33 27.45 -0.92 -9.26
N ALA A 34 26.21 -1.36 -9.01
CA ALA A 34 25.57 -2.47 -9.70
C ALA A 34 24.51 -2.00 -10.72
N TYR A 35 23.97 -0.80 -10.56
CA TYR A 35 22.85 -0.30 -11.35
C TYR A 35 23.04 1.17 -11.76
N GLU A 36 22.47 1.51 -12.92
CA GLU A 36 22.33 2.89 -13.39
C GLU A 36 20.87 3.30 -13.32
N PHE A 37 20.62 4.48 -12.74
CA PHE A 37 19.29 5.07 -12.66
C PHE A 37 19.42 6.60 -12.54
N ASN A 38 18.36 7.30 -12.93
CA ASN A 38 18.27 8.74 -12.76
C ASN A 38 17.18 9.12 -11.74
N GLU A 39 17.08 10.41 -11.43
CA GLU A 39 16.08 10.91 -10.48
C GLU A 39 14.64 10.75 -10.96
N ALA A 40 14.39 10.70 -12.28
CA ALA A 40 13.06 10.44 -12.80
C ALA A 40 12.61 9.00 -12.53
N ASP A 41 13.53 8.03 -12.59
CA ASP A 41 13.25 6.63 -12.26
C ASP A 41 12.88 6.48 -10.78
N VAL A 42 13.67 7.09 -9.89
CA VAL A 42 13.39 7.12 -8.44
C VAL A 42 12.01 7.73 -8.16
N ARG A 43 11.71 8.89 -8.76
CA ARG A 43 10.40 9.54 -8.60
C ARG A 43 9.24 8.67 -9.09
N LYS A 44 9.39 7.99 -10.23
CA LYS A 44 8.35 7.09 -10.76
C LYS A 44 8.11 5.89 -9.83
N ILE A 45 9.18 5.27 -9.34
CA ILE A 45 9.10 4.10 -8.43
C ILE A 45 8.34 4.49 -7.16
N PHE A 46 8.80 5.51 -6.45
CA PHE A 46 8.19 5.89 -5.18
C PHE A 46 6.81 6.55 -5.35
N GLY A 47 6.59 7.29 -6.43
CA GLY A 47 5.27 7.83 -6.76
C GLY A 47 4.22 6.74 -7.00
N ALA A 48 4.59 5.66 -7.71
CA ALA A 48 3.69 4.51 -7.91
C ALA A 48 3.38 3.77 -6.60
N LEU A 49 4.39 3.55 -5.75
CA LEU A 49 4.22 2.94 -4.43
C LEU A 49 3.29 3.77 -3.53
N GLN A 50 3.53 5.08 -3.45
CA GLN A 50 2.70 5.98 -2.65
C GLN A 50 1.24 5.98 -3.12
N LYS A 51 1.01 6.12 -4.43
CA LYS A 51 -0.35 6.08 -5.00
C LYS A 51 -1.06 4.75 -4.68
N GLY A 52 -0.34 3.64 -4.73
CA GLY A 52 -0.86 2.32 -4.36
C GLY A 52 -1.27 2.24 -2.89
N LEU A 53 -0.42 2.75 -1.98
CA LEU A 53 -0.70 2.81 -0.55
C LEU A 53 -1.89 3.71 -0.23
N GLU A 54 -1.96 4.91 -0.83
CA GLU A 54 -3.08 5.84 -0.67
C GLU A 54 -4.40 5.22 -1.15
N SER A 55 -4.39 4.56 -2.31
CA SER A 55 -5.55 3.86 -2.86
C SER A 55 -6.03 2.72 -1.95
N ALA A 56 -5.10 1.97 -1.36
CA ALA A 56 -5.43 0.90 -0.40
C ALA A 56 -6.01 1.49 0.89
N LYS A 57 -5.39 2.54 1.45
CA LYS A 57 -5.87 3.23 2.66
C LYS A 57 -7.27 3.81 2.48
N ALA A 58 -7.54 4.44 1.33
CA ALA A 58 -8.83 5.03 1.01
C ALA A 58 -9.99 4.00 1.06
N ARG A 59 -9.74 2.73 0.76
CA ARG A 59 -10.77 1.66 0.86
C ARG A 59 -11.19 1.37 2.30
N PHE A 60 -10.28 1.52 3.27
CA PHE A 60 -10.61 1.40 4.70
C PHE A 60 -11.33 2.65 5.23
N SER A 61 -11.12 3.81 4.60
CA SER A 61 -11.79 5.06 4.98
C SER A 61 -13.20 5.17 4.38
N LYS A 62 -13.43 4.64 3.17
CA LYS A 62 -14.74 4.69 2.50
C LYS A 62 -15.86 3.91 3.19
N GLU A 63 -15.54 2.93 4.04
CA GLU A 63 -16.56 2.23 4.85
C GLU A 63 -17.19 3.13 5.93
N ASN A 64 -16.67 4.33 6.20
CA ASN A 64 -17.29 5.31 7.12
C ASN A 64 -18.14 6.40 6.43
N GLU A 65 -18.21 6.45 5.10
CA GLU A 65 -18.92 7.52 4.37
C GLU A 65 -20.26 7.07 3.74
N ASP A 66 -20.72 5.83 4.02
CA ASP A 66 -22.01 5.31 3.53
C ASP A 66 -23.11 5.30 4.61
N ALA A 67 -23.00 6.20 5.60
CA ALA A 67 -24.01 6.43 6.63
C ALA A 67 -24.16 7.94 6.91
N GLY A 68 -24.65 8.69 5.92
CA GLY A 68 -24.87 10.13 6.02
C GLY A 68 -26.06 10.57 5.19
N GLY A 69 -27.25 10.28 5.69
CA GLY A 69 -28.53 10.59 5.05
C GLY A 69 -28.77 12.08 4.78
N GLU A 70 -29.64 12.27 3.79
CA GLU A 70 -30.59 13.36 3.62
C GLU A 70 -30.04 14.78 3.40
N PHE A 71 -29.94 15.16 2.12
CA PHE A 71 -30.02 16.55 1.68
C PHE A 71 -31.37 17.15 2.11
N ARG A 72 -31.36 18.25 2.85
CA ARG A 72 -32.50 19.16 3.03
C ARG A 72 -32.09 20.60 2.70
N LEU A 73 -33.05 21.33 2.13
CA LEU A 73 -32.96 22.73 1.68
C LEU A 73 -32.52 23.69 2.77
#